data_AF-A0A7S3W8F6-F1
#
_entry.id   AF-A0A7S3W8F6-F1
#
_cell.length_a   1.000
_cell.length_b   1.000
_cell.length_c   1.000
_cell.angle_alpha   90.00
_cell.angle_beta   90.00
_cell.angle_gamma   90.00
#
_symmetry.space_group_name_H-M   'P 1'
#
loop_
_entity.id
_entity.type
_entity.pdbx_description
1 polymer ?
#
loop_
_entity_poly.entity_id
_entity_poly.type
_entity_poly.pdbx_seq_one_letter_code
_entity_poly.pdbx_strand_id
1 'polypeptide(L)'
;MASDPQLAFVVLIGTNNLGRGHTPKETVAGVVAVAGTLLNQTQGRVLLNALLPRGDGNKRKKAAPVVGSAADGSPVRSFSPLITKVNAGLRSWAEADAPRRIGTRSVFYFAHRSVPLQADASLAAAARFLFSTSFRPHCLGVSR
;
A
#
# COMPACT_ATOMS: atom_id res chain seq x y z
N MET A 1 -4.11 0.10 -23.29
CA MET A 1 -3.92 0.01 -21.83
C MET A 1 -4.19 1.32 -21.11
N ALA A 2 -3.58 2.45 -21.51
CA ALA A 2 -3.76 3.74 -20.79
C ALA A 2 -5.22 4.20 -20.66
N SER A 3 -6.07 3.94 -21.66
CA SER A 3 -7.49 4.32 -21.67
C SER A 3 -8.44 3.26 -21.10
N ASP A 4 -7.92 2.16 -20.54
CA ASP A 4 -8.76 1.10 -19.98
C ASP A 4 -9.16 1.44 -18.54
N PRO A 5 -10.46 1.69 -18.24
CA PRO A 5 -10.92 2.01 -16.89
C PRO A 5 -10.96 0.79 -15.96
N GLN A 6 -10.82 -0.43 -16.50
CA GLN A 6 -10.75 -1.67 -15.72
C GLN A 6 -9.33 -2.03 -15.31
N LEU A 7 -8.32 -1.33 -15.85
CA LEU A 7 -6.92 -1.57 -15.52
C LEU A 7 -6.66 -1.26 -14.04
N ALA A 8 -6.07 -2.23 -13.33
CA ALA A 8 -5.70 -2.10 -11.93
C ALA A 8 -4.17 -2.24 -11.76
N PHE A 9 -3.56 -1.28 -11.09
CA PHE A 9 -2.14 -1.31 -10.74
C PHE A 9 -1.99 -1.62 -9.26
N VAL A 10 -1.18 -2.62 -8.93
CA VAL A 10 -0.83 -2.92 -7.53
C VAL A 10 0.59 -2.40 -7.28
N VAL A 11 0.71 -1.40 -6.43
CA VAL A 11 1.99 -0.78 -6.07
C VAL A 11 2.47 -1.39 -4.76
N LEU A 12 3.45 -2.30 -4.86
CA LEU A 12 4.12 -2.99 -3.75
C LEU A 12 5.64 -2.78 -3.84
N ILE A 13 6.08 -1.56 -3.51
CA ILE A 13 7.48 -1.14 -3.56
C ILE A 13 7.82 -0.31 -2.31
N GLY A 14 9.11 -0.22 -1.96
CA GLY A 14 9.60 0.64 -0.86
C GLY A 14 10.44 -0.08 0.19
N THR A 15 10.21 -1.38 0.44
CA THR A 15 11.00 -2.14 1.45
C THR A 15 12.49 -2.26 1.08
N ASN A 16 12.82 -2.24 -0.21
CA ASN A 16 14.19 -2.22 -0.70
C ASN A 16 14.86 -0.85 -0.54
N ASN A 17 14.10 0.24 -0.64
CA ASN A 17 14.61 1.59 -0.39
C ASN A 17 15.11 1.71 1.05
N LEU A 18 14.31 1.25 2.02
CA LEU A 18 14.73 1.18 3.41
C LEU A 18 15.97 0.30 3.59
N GLY A 19 16.04 -0.83 2.86
CA GLY A 19 17.19 -1.74 2.89
C GLY A 19 18.48 -1.16 2.31
N ARG A 20 18.38 -0.13 1.46
CA ARG A 20 19.50 0.61 0.87
C ARG A 20 19.83 1.92 1.61
N GLY A 21 19.19 2.16 2.75
CA GLY A 21 19.48 3.31 3.61
C GLY A 21 18.64 4.57 3.33
N HIS A 22 17.67 4.51 2.42
CA HIS A 22 16.74 5.63 2.23
C HIS A 22 15.91 5.87 3.49
N THR A 23 15.63 7.14 3.76
CA THR A 23 14.74 7.56 4.84
C THR A 23 13.28 7.17 4.55
N PRO A 24 12.42 7.10 5.58
CA PRO A 24 10.98 6.95 5.37
C PRO A 24 10.38 8.03 4.47
N LYS A 25 10.84 9.28 4.60
CA LYS A 25 10.35 10.41 3.80
C LYS A 25 10.66 10.23 2.32
N GLU A 26 11.90 9.87 1.98
CA GLU A 26 12.30 9.59 0.60
C GLU A 26 11.57 8.39 0.02
N THR A 27 11.38 7.35 0.84
CA THR A 27 10.64 6.15 0.44
C THR A 27 9.19 6.49 0.12
N VAL A 28 8.50 7.25 0.99
CA VAL A 28 7.14 7.73 0.72
C VAL A 28 7.10 8.56 -0.56
N ALA A 29 8.02 9.51 -0.73
CA ALA A 29 8.06 10.38 -1.90
C ALA A 29 8.21 9.57 -3.22
N GLY A 30 9.10 8.58 -3.24
CA GLY A 30 9.30 7.72 -4.42
C GLY A 30 8.07 6.88 -4.77
N VAL A 31 7.43 6.28 -3.76
CA VAL A 31 6.21 5.48 -3.96
C VAL A 31 5.05 6.35 -4.45
N VAL A 32 4.87 7.52 -3.85
CA VAL A 32 3.86 8.51 -4.25
C VAL A 32 4.09 9.00 -5.67
N ALA A 33 5.34 9.25 -6.08
CA ALA A 33 5.65 9.67 -7.43
C ALA A 33 5.23 8.62 -8.48
N VAL A 34 5.48 7.33 -8.20
CA VAL A 34 5.05 6.23 -9.08
C VAL A 34 3.52 6.16 -9.14
N ALA A 35 2.84 6.15 -7.98
CA ALA A 35 1.38 6.10 -7.93
C ALA A 35 0.73 7.29 -8.67
N GLY A 36 1.22 8.50 -8.41
CA GLY A 36 0.76 9.72 -9.07
C GLY A 36 0.95 9.67 -10.59
N THR A 37 2.10 9.18 -11.05
CA THR A 37 2.37 9.00 -12.50
C THR A 37 1.37 8.05 -13.13
N LEU A 38 1.13 6.88 -12.51
CA LEU A 38 0.15 5.90 -13.01
C LEU A 38 -1.25 6.49 -13.12
N LEU A 39 -1.68 7.24 -12.11
CA LEU A 39 -3.03 7.82 -12.10
C LEU A 39 -3.17 9.01 -13.05
N ASN A 40 -2.08 9.72 -13.35
CA ASN A 40 -2.10 10.85 -14.28
C ASN A 40 -2.01 10.41 -15.74
N GLN A 41 -1.32 9.30 -16.01
CA GLN A 41 -1.08 8.79 -17.36
C GLN A 41 -2.11 7.75 -17.81
N THR A 42 -2.97 7.27 -16.90
CA THR A 42 -3.95 6.21 -17.22
C THR A 42 -5.35 6.53 -16.69
N GLN A 43 -6.36 5.78 -17.13
CA GLN A 43 -7.72 5.79 -16.57
C GLN A 43 -7.94 4.68 -15.53
N GLY A 44 -6.88 3.93 -15.21
CA GLY A 44 -6.93 2.81 -14.29
C GLY A 44 -7.00 3.23 -12.82
N ARG A 45 -7.04 2.20 -11.97
CA ARG A 45 -7.10 2.32 -10.50
C ARG A 45 -5.78 1.88 -9.89
N VAL A 46 -5.38 2.50 -8.79
CA VAL A 46 -4.17 2.13 -8.06
C VAL A 46 -4.53 1.55 -6.70
N LEU A 47 -4.07 0.34 -6.44
CA LEU A 47 -4.02 -0.26 -5.11
C LEU A 47 -2.62 -0.03 -4.54
N LEU A 48 -2.52 0.90 -3.60
CA LEU A 48 -1.30 1.17 -2.85
C LEU A 48 -1.21 0.22 -1.65
N ASN A 49 -0.27 -0.71 -1.70
CA ASN A 49 -0.11 -1.70 -0.64
C ASN A 49 0.82 -1.16 0.46
N ALA A 50 0.44 -1.34 1.73
CA ALA A 50 1.35 -1.11 2.83
C ALA A 50 2.60 -1.98 2.69
N LEU A 51 3.74 -1.45 3.12
CA LEU A 51 4.96 -2.22 3.24
C LEU A 51 4.73 -3.39 4.20
N LEU A 52 5.10 -4.58 3.73
CA LEU A 52 5.02 -5.81 4.51
C LEU A 52 5.96 -5.74 5.73
N PRO A 53 5.59 -6.36 6.85
CA PRO A 53 6.49 -6.52 7.98
C PRO A 53 7.80 -7.17 7.54
N ARG A 54 8.92 -6.58 7.91
CA ARG A 54 10.26 -7.13 7.66
C ARG A 54 10.96 -7.30 8.99
N GLY A 55 11.31 -8.54 9.31
CA GLY A 55 12.13 -8.85 10.48
C GLY A 55 13.56 -8.34 10.33
N ASP A 56 14.22 -8.14 11.47
CA ASP A 56 15.55 -7.52 11.53
C ASP A 56 16.70 -8.46 11.17
N GLY A 57 16.41 -9.74 10.94
CA GLY A 57 17.32 -10.75 10.40
C GLY A 57 18.60 -10.98 11.23
N ASN A 58 18.76 -12.18 11.80
CA ASN A 58 19.95 -12.58 12.57
C ASN A 58 21.30 -12.47 11.82
N LYS A 59 21.28 -12.28 10.50
CA LYS A 59 22.48 -12.11 9.66
C LYS A 59 23.15 -10.73 9.79
N ARG A 60 22.59 -9.80 10.56
CA ARG A 60 23.18 -8.46 10.81
C ARG A 60 24.31 -8.40 11.85
N LYS A 61 24.82 -9.55 12.33
CA LYS A 61 25.94 -9.57 13.30
C LYS A 61 27.27 -8.97 12.78
N LYS A 62 27.40 -8.63 11.49
CA LYS A 62 28.66 -8.11 10.90
C LYS A 62 28.53 -6.94 9.90
N ALA A 63 27.32 -6.46 9.59
CA ALA A 63 27.16 -5.34 8.66
C ALA A 63 26.85 -4.06 9.45
N ALA A 64 27.62 -3.01 9.16
CA ALA A 64 27.53 -1.68 9.76
C ALA A 64 26.09 -1.17 9.97
N PRO A 65 25.85 -0.34 11.00
CA PRO A 65 24.51 0.10 11.35
C PRO A 65 24.09 1.19 10.37
N VAL A 66 23.40 0.84 9.29
CA VAL A 66 22.68 1.86 8.52
C VAL A 66 21.38 1.26 8.04
N VAL A 67 20.32 1.51 8.80
CA VAL A 67 18.94 1.19 8.41
C VAL A 67 18.19 2.51 8.51
N GLY A 68 18.41 3.38 7.52
CA GLY A 68 17.96 4.75 7.58
C GLY A 68 18.47 5.52 8.81
N SER A 69 18.19 6.80 8.81
CA SER A 69 18.36 7.65 9.99
C SER A 69 17.01 7.81 10.68
N ALA A 70 17.01 7.74 12.01
CA ALA A 70 15.94 8.35 12.79
C ALA A 70 15.89 9.87 12.51
N ALA A 71 14.89 10.57 13.06
CA ALA A 71 14.75 12.01 12.83
C ALA A 71 15.99 12.82 13.27
N ASP A 72 16.82 12.23 14.13
CA ASP A 72 18.07 12.76 14.68
C ASP A 72 19.33 12.31 13.92
N GLY A 73 19.20 11.61 12.79
CA GLY A 73 20.35 11.09 12.04
C GLY A 73 20.84 9.71 12.50
N SER A 74 20.39 9.22 13.65
CA SER A 74 20.96 8.01 14.27
C SER A 74 20.55 6.71 13.54
N PRO A 75 21.42 5.69 13.49
CA PRO A 75 21.10 4.42 12.86
C PRO A 75 19.96 3.69 13.59
N VAL A 76 18.96 3.23 12.84
CA VAL A 76 17.87 2.44 13.44
C VAL A 76 18.24 0.96 13.47
N ARG A 77 18.13 0.31 14.64
CA ARG A 77 18.44 -1.13 14.78
C ARG A 77 17.39 -2.04 14.13
N SER A 78 16.18 -1.50 13.91
CA SER A 78 15.02 -2.24 13.42
C SER A 78 14.36 -1.57 12.20
N PHE A 79 13.88 -2.39 11.26
CA PHE A 79 13.05 -1.93 10.13
C PHE A 79 11.61 -1.59 10.54
N SER A 80 11.09 -2.23 11.58
CA SER A 80 9.70 -2.06 12.03
C SER A 80 9.29 -0.60 12.21
N PRO A 81 10.04 0.26 12.94
CA PRO A 81 9.67 1.67 13.09
C PRO A 81 9.71 2.45 11.77
N LEU A 82 10.62 2.10 10.86
CA LEU A 82 10.71 2.74 9.54
C LEU A 82 9.51 2.35 8.67
N ILE A 83 9.15 1.07 8.67
CA ILE A 83 7.99 0.53 7.97
C ILE A 83 6.71 1.20 8.47
N THR A 84 6.54 1.33 9.79
CA THR A 84 5.40 2.04 10.38
C THR A 84 5.32 3.49 9.90
N LYS A 85 6.45 4.21 9.89
CA LYS A 85 6.51 5.60 9.39
C LYS A 85 6.16 5.71 7.91
N VAL A 86 6.68 4.81 7.06
CA VAL A 86 6.34 4.78 5.63
C VAL A 86 4.85 4.49 5.45
N ASN A 87 4.32 3.47 6.11
CA ASN A 87 2.91 3.09 6.00
C ASN A 87 1.97 4.21 6.48
N ALA A 88 2.33 4.94 7.53
CA ALA A 88 1.58 6.13 7.97
C ALA A 88 1.61 7.24 6.90
N GLY A 89 2.76 7.49 6.28
CA GLY A 89 2.89 8.49 5.20
C GLY A 89 2.10 8.12 3.95
N LEU A 90 2.15 6.85 3.53
CA LEU A 90 1.37 6.34 2.38
C LEU A 90 -0.14 6.41 2.62
N ARG A 91 -0.59 6.05 3.84
CA ARG A 91 -1.99 6.19 4.23
C ARG A 91 -2.44 7.65 4.16
N SER A 92 -1.68 8.54 4.80
CA SER A 92 -2.01 9.98 4.85
C SER A 92 -2.10 10.58 3.45
N TRP A 93 -1.18 10.20 2.55
CA TRP A 93 -1.24 10.65 1.16
C TRP A 93 -2.48 10.10 0.43
N ALA A 94 -2.78 8.81 0.56
CA ALA A 94 -3.93 8.21 -0.10
C ALA A 94 -5.27 8.83 0.37
N GLU A 95 -5.40 9.10 1.67
CA GLU A 95 -6.56 9.78 2.25
C GLU A 95 -6.70 11.23 1.73
N ALA A 96 -5.58 11.95 1.60
CA ALA A 96 -5.57 13.31 1.06
C ALA A 96 -5.82 13.38 -0.46
N ASP A 97 -5.46 12.33 -1.20
CA ASP A 97 -5.62 12.24 -2.65
C ASP A 97 -7.00 11.72 -3.07
N ALA A 98 -7.62 10.87 -2.26
CA ALA A 98 -8.95 10.31 -2.50
C ALA A 98 -10.03 11.34 -2.92
N PRO A 99 -10.21 12.49 -2.24
CA PRO A 99 -11.24 13.46 -2.63
C PRO A 99 -10.88 14.24 -3.90
N ARG A 100 -9.60 14.26 -4.32
CA ARG A 100 -9.15 15.02 -5.50
C ARG A 100 -9.46 14.32 -6.81
N ARG A 101 -9.86 13.05 -6.77
CA ARG A 101 -10.09 12.26 -7.99
C ARG A 101 -11.59 11.99 -8.16
N ILE A 102 -12.15 12.61 -9.20
CA ILE A 102 -13.53 12.42 -9.64
C ILE A 102 -13.52 11.40 -10.79
N GLY A 103 -14.42 10.42 -10.78
CA GLY A 103 -14.59 9.42 -11.85
C GLY A 103 -13.89 8.08 -11.59
N THR A 104 -13.39 7.43 -12.65
CA THR A 104 -12.85 6.05 -12.58
C THR A 104 -11.44 5.93 -12.01
N ARG A 105 -10.75 7.05 -11.80
CA ARG A 105 -9.39 7.11 -11.26
C ARG A 105 -9.47 7.14 -9.74
N SER A 106 -9.07 6.08 -9.09
CA SER A 106 -9.09 6.00 -7.63
C SER A 106 -7.83 5.37 -7.07
N VAL A 107 -7.52 5.77 -5.84
CA VAL A 107 -6.46 5.18 -5.02
C VAL A 107 -7.10 4.45 -3.86
N PHE A 108 -6.72 3.20 -3.67
CA PHE A 108 -7.07 2.42 -2.49
C PHE A 108 -5.81 2.13 -1.69
N TYR A 109 -5.85 2.36 -0.38
CA TYR A 109 -4.76 1.99 0.52
C TYR A 109 -5.10 0.69 1.25
N PHE A 110 -4.26 -0.34 1.09
CA PHE A 110 -4.43 -1.60 1.79
C PHE A 110 -3.44 -1.72 2.95
N ALA A 111 -3.97 -1.78 4.17
CA ALA A 111 -3.19 -2.02 5.37
C ALA A 111 -3.16 -3.51 5.73
N HIS A 112 -1.97 -4.08 5.95
CA HIS A 112 -1.84 -5.41 6.55
C HIS A 112 -2.28 -5.33 8.00
N ARG A 113 -3.48 -5.81 8.33
CA ARG A 113 -3.80 -6.18 9.70
C ARG A 113 -2.95 -7.41 10.01
N SER A 114 -2.00 -7.29 10.93
CA SER A 114 -1.41 -8.45 11.59
C SER A 114 -2.55 -9.15 12.33
N VAL A 115 -3.11 -10.19 11.72
CA VAL A 115 -4.00 -11.13 12.39
C VAL A 115 -3.15 -11.74 13.52
N PRO A 116 -3.49 -11.54 14.81
CA PRO A 116 -2.85 -12.32 15.86
C PRO A 116 -3.12 -13.79 15.53
N LEU A 117 -2.07 -14.60 15.58
CA LEU A 117 -2.13 -16.04 15.33
C LEU A 117 -2.83 -16.70 16.53
N GLN A 118 -4.12 -16.41 16.71
CA GLN A 118 -5.03 -17.12 17.58
C GLN A 118 -6.04 -17.79 16.67
N ALA A 119 -5.94 -19.11 16.63
CA ALA A 119 -6.86 -19.97 15.92
C ALA A 119 -8.26 -19.78 16.49
N ASP A 120 -9.12 -19.05 15.77
CA ASP A 120 -10.56 -19.11 15.98
C ASP A 120 -11.26 -19.15 14.64
N ALA A 121 -11.96 -20.26 14.40
CA ALA A 121 -12.64 -20.63 13.16
C ALA A 121 -13.84 -19.73 12.80
N SER A 122 -14.06 -18.62 13.50
CA SER A 122 -15.22 -17.73 13.32
C SER A 122 -15.01 -16.62 12.27
N LEU A 123 -13.78 -16.39 11.80
CA LEU A 123 -13.44 -15.33 10.84
C LEU A 123 -13.77 -15.66 9.37
N ALA A 124 -14.07 -16.92 9.04
CA ALA A 124 -14.46 -17.32 7.68
C ALA A 124 -15.80 -16.71 7.23
N ALA A 125 -16.65 -16.29 8.17
CA ALA A 125 -17.94 -15.65 7.85
C ALA A 125 -17.80 -14.17 7.45
N ALA A 126 -16.83 -13.43 8.02
CA ALA A 126 -16.68 -11.99 7.76
C ALA A 126 -16.07 -11.69 6.38
N ALA A 127 -15.24 -12.61 5.85
CA ALA A 127 -14.65 -12.47 4.51
C ALA A 127 -15.67 -12.56 3.36
N ARG A 128 -16.85 -13.18 3.61
CA ARG A 128 -17.96 -13.22 2.64
C ARG A 128 -18.80 -11.95 2.60
N PHE A 129 -18.78 -11.13 3.65
CA PHE A 129 -19.63 -9.93 3.72
C PHE A 129 -19.03 -8.72 2.98
N LEU A 130 -17.70 -8.65 2.85
CA LEU A 130 -17.00 -7.55 2.15
C LEU A 130 -16.93 -7.69 0.62
N PHE A 131 -17.36 -8.83 0.07
CA PHE A 131 -17.43 -9.06 -1.39
C PHE A 131 -18.86 -9.03 -1.98
N SER A 132 -19.89 -8.72 -1.17
CA SER A 132 -21.29 -8.86 -1.57
C SER A 132 -21.99 -7.53 -1.96
N THR A 133 -21.45 -6.37 -1.61
CA THR A 133 -22.14 -5.10 -1.92
C THR A 133 -21.56 -4.40 -3.14
N SER A 134 -22.28 -4.57 -4.26
CA SER A 134 -22.28 -3.76 -5.50
C SER A 134 -21.59 -4.37 -6.72
N PHE A 135 -22.07 -5.54 -7.13
CA PHE A 135 -22.19 -5.88 -8.55
C PHE A 135 -23.67 -6.11 -8.85
N ARG A 136 -24.36 -5.09 -9.38
CA ARG A 136 -25.66 -5.28 -10.05
C ARG A 136 -25.41 -5.20 -11.55
N PRO A 137 -25.57 -6.30 -12.32
CA PRO A 137 -25.71 -6.17 -13.76
C PRO A 137 -27.11 -5.59 -14.05
N HIS A 138 -27.14 -4.44 -14.71
CA HIS A 138 -28.36 -3.97 -15.36
C HIS A 138 -28.67 -4.91 -16.52
N CYS A 139 -29.61 -5.83 -16.34
CA CYS A 139 -30.26 -6.51 -17.46
C CYS A 139 -31.20 -5.52 -18.13
N LEU A 140 -30.81 -5.05 -19.32
CA LEU A 140 -31.70 -4.42 -20.28
C LEU A 140 -32.76 -5.44 -20.70
N GLY A 141 -34.02 -5.13 -20.43
CA GLY A 141 -35.15 -5.86 -20.98
C GLY A 141 -35.20 -5.68 -22.49
N VAL A 142 -35.28 -6.79 -23.22
CA VAL A 142 -35.74 -6.80 -24.61
C VAL A 142 -37.01 -7.63 -24.61
N SER A 143 -38.14 -6.95 -24.75
CA SER A 143 -39.42 -7.54 -25.11
C SER A 143 -39.51 -7.61 -26.63
N ARG A 144 -39.72 -8.81 -27.17
CA ARG A 144 -40.80 -9.15 -28.12
C ARG A 144 -40.82 -10.66 -28.33
#